data_AF-A0A240C233-F1
#
_entry.id   AF-A0A240C233-F1
#
_cell.length_a   1.000
_cell.length_b   1.000
_cell.length_c   1.000
_cell.angle_alpha   90.00
_cell.angle_beta   90.00
_cell.angle_gamma   90.00
#
_symmetry.space_group_name_H-M   'P 1'
#
loop_
_entity.id
_entity.type
_entity.pdbx_description
1 polymer ?
#
loop_
_entity_poly.entity_id
_entity_poly.type
_entity_poly.pdbx_seq_one_letter_code
_entity_poly.pdbx_strand_id
1 'polypeptide(L)'
;MIETGNLDPLDYEHYYSNDYYFKSYLDNPYETIHEGLKKHKLDGVIRSVTSVYDTKIDIVKGLQTEIYKYTGLALLTSITFILTTLTFIQIYFKSFQFQIFLKRTMGYSYWSIHKWMVLFIVSLHIFMGTLLLPSHNTIAISVFMSITFIEVLSVVYTFMKLNRENVNLVLKGKKDD
;
A
#
# COMPACT_ATOMS: atom_id res chain seq x y z
N MET A 1 -10.15 21.72 -15.10
CA MET A 1 -10.90 22.99 -15.03
C MET A 1 -10.77 23.50 -13.60
N ILE A 2 -10.24 24.70 -13.41
CA ILE A 2 -9.99 25.27 -12.08
C ILE A 2 -11.26 26.03 -11.71
N GLU A 3 -11.94 25.62 -10.64
CA GLU A 3 -13.11 26.32 -10.14
C GLU A 3 -12.62 27.36 -9.12
N THR A 4 -12.82 28.63 -9.43
CA THR A 4 -12.42 29.76 -8.58
C THR A 4 -13.41 30.01 -7.43
N GLY A 5 -14.57 29.33 -7.43
CA GLY A 5 -15.67 29.59 -6.51
C GLY A 5 -16.33 30.96 -6.74
N ASN A 6 -16.01 31.61 -7.86
CA ASN A 6 -16.50 32.93 -8.20
C ASN A 6 -17.92 32.80 -8.78
N LEU A 7 -18.91 33.28 -8.03
CA LEU A 7 -20.31 33.33 -8.46
C LEU A 7 -20.73 34.77 -8.81
N ASP A 8 -19.75 35.67 -8.95
CA ASP A 8 -19.99 37.07 -9.29
C ASP A 8 -20.57 37.17 -10.71
N PRO A 9 -21.62 37.97 -10.95
CA PRO A 9 -22.09 38.29 -12.30
C PRO A 9 -21.01 38.85 -13.24
N LEU A 10 -19.91 39.36 -12.69
CA LEU A 10 -18.72 39.84 -13.38
C LEU A 10 -17.65 38.75 -13.58
N ASP A 11 -17.95 37.49 -13.27
CA ASP A 11 -17.02 36.40 -13.53
C ASP A 11 -16.97 36.09 -15.03
N TYR A 12 -15.88 36.51 -15.67
CA TYR A 12 -15.68 36.36 -17.11
C TYR A 12 -15.12 34.99 -17.51
N GLU A 13 -14.93 34.03 -16.58
CA GLU A 13 -14.37 32.70 -16.90
C GLU A 13 -15.20 31.95 -17.96
N HIS A 14 -16.51 32.16 -18.01
CA HIS A 14 -17.41 31.59 -19.03
C HIS A 14 -17.16 32.12 -20.46
N TYR A 15 -16.45 33.25 -20.64
CA TYR A 15 -16.02 33.71 -21.98
C TYR A 15 -14.84 32.89 -22.53
N TYR A 16 -14.14 32.16 -21.66
CA TYR A 16 -12.97 31.35 -22.02
C TYR A 16 -13.25 29.85 -22.00
N SER A 17 -14.46 29.43 -21.62
CA SER A 17 -14.93 28.04 -21.66
C SER A 17 -16.20 27.90 -22.50
N ASN A 18 -16.53 26.68 -22.92
CA ASN A 18 -17.82 26.39 -23.55
C ASN A 18 -18.90 26.01 -22.51
N ASP A 19 -18.65 26.28 -21.23
CA ASP A 19 -19.45 25.82 -20.11
C ASP A 19 -20.05 27.03 -19.37
N TYR A 20 -21.33 26.91 -18.99
CA TYR A 20 -22.07 27.95 -18.28
C TYR A 20 -22.40 27.50 -16.86
N TYR A 21 -22.18 28.37 -15.88
CA TYR A 21 -22.44 28.10 -14.47
C TYR A 21 -23.68 28.85 -13.99
N PHE A 22 -24.51 28.18 -13.20
CA PHE A 22 -25.65 28.81 -12.54
C PHE A 22 -25.93 28.11 -11.21
N LYS A 23 -26.58 28.83 -10.30
CA LYS A 23 -26.95 28.29 -8.99
C LYS A 23 -28.29 27.56 -9.09
N SER A 24 -28.33 26.33 -8.62
CA SER A 24 -29.56 25.55 -8.43
C SER A 24 -29.72 25.16 -6.97
N TYR A 25 -30.96 25.09 -6.51
CA TYR A 25 -31.34 24.57 -5.19
C TYR A 25 -32.22 23.31 -5.30
N LEU A 26 -32.32 22.73 -6.50
CA LEU A 26 -33.14 21.56 -6.79
C LEU A 26 -32.24 20.34 -7.00
N ASP A 27 -32.74 19.16 -6.62
CA ASP A 27 -32.01 17.89 -6.80
C ASP A 27 -31.67 17.62 -8.28
N ASN A 28 -32.54 18.04 -9.20
CA ASN A 28 -32.23 18.09 -10.63
C ASN A 28 -31.90 19.53 -11.05
N PRO A 29 -30.63 19.88 -11.28
CA PRO A 29 -30.23 21.24 -11.62
C PRO A 29 -30.77 21.72 -12.97
N TYR A 30 -31.14 20.79 -13.87
CA TYR A 30 -31.76 21.14 -15.15
C TYR A 30 -33.11 21.87 -14.99
N GLU A 31 -33.89 21.50 -13.97
CA GLU A 31 -35.22 22.07 -13.73
C GLU A 31 -35.16 23.57 -13.40
N THR A 32 -34.03 24.06 -12.89
CA THR A 32 -33.85 25.49 -12.56
C THR A 32 -33.85 26.38 -13.80
N ILE A 33 -33.38 25.85 -14.94
CA ILE A 33 -33.31 26.60 -16.20
C ILE A 33 -34.39 26.16 -17.20
N HIS A 34 -35.07 25.04 -16.94
CA HIS A 34 -36.01 24.42 -17.87
C HIS A 34 -37.13 25.37 -18.32
N GLU A 35 -37.79 26.08 -17.40
CA GLU A 35 -38.85 27.02 -17.75
C GLU A 35 -38.35 28.20 -18.61
N GLY A 36 -37.14 28.69 -18.34
CA GLY A 36 -36.50 29.74 -19.11
C GLY A 36 -36.17 29.29 -20.54
N LEU A 37 -35.62 28.08 -20.68
CA LEU A 37 -35.33 27.47 -21.99
C LEU A 37 -36.60 27.31 -22.81
N LYS A 38 -37.69 26.85 -22.18
CA LYS A 38 -38.99 26.67 -22.82
C LYS A 38 -39.60 27.98 -23.29
N LYS A 39 -39.52 29.03 -22.47
CA LYS A 39 -39.99 30.37 -22.83
C LYS A 39 -39.27 30.93 -24.05
N HIS A 40 -37.99 30.60 -24.22
CA HIS A 40 -37.14 31.10 -25.31
C HIS A 40 -36.98 30.10 -26.48
N LYS A 41 -37.70 28.97 -26.47
CA LYS A 41 -37.61 27.90 -27.49
C LYS A 41 -36.18 27.34 -27.66
N LEU A 42 -35.44 27.26 -26.57
CA LEU A 42 -34.07 26.70 -26.51
C LEU A 42 -34.06 25.25 -25.98
N ASP A 43 -35.24 24.62 -25.93
CA ASP A 43 -35.41 23.24 -25.48
C ASP A 43 -34.58 22.28 -26.36
N GLY A 44 -33.67 21.53 -25.75
CA GLY A 44 -32.80 20.57 -26.44
C GLY A 44 -31.48 21.13 -26.96
N VAL A 45 -31.20 22.43 -26.79
CA VAL A 45 -29.89 23.03 -27.10
C VAL A 45 -28.86 22.64 -26.03
N ILE A 46 -29.29 22.62 -24.77
CA ILE A 46 -28.44 22.22 -23.63
C ILE A 46 -28.42 20.69 -23.55
N ARG A 47 -27.25 20.10 -23.81
CA ARG A 47 -27.06 18.63 -23.89
C ARG A 47 -27.03 17.95 -22.53
N SER A 48 -26.50 18.63 -21.51
CA SER A 48 -26.46 18.12 -20.15
C SER A 48 -26.28 19.27 -19.16
N VAL A 49 -26.87 19.10 -17.98
CA VAL A 49 -26.59 19.91 -16.81
C VAL A 49 -26.15 18.93 -15.74
N THR A 50 -24.98 19.16 -15.16
CA THR A 50 -24.45 18.30 -14.09
C THR A 50 -24.15 19.16 -12.87
N SER A 51 -24.41 18.59 -11.70
CA SER A 51 -24.05 19.19 -10.43
C SER A 51 -22.55 19.06 -10.22
N VAL A 52 -21.87 20.20 -10.12
CA VAL A 52 -20.44 20.25 -9.79
C VAL A 52 -20.19 19.67 -8.39
N TYR A 53 -21.14 19.85 -7.46
CA TYR A 53 -21.07 19.31 -6.11
C TYR A 53 -21.12 17.77 -6.11
N ASP A 54 -22.06 17.17 -6.83
CA ASP A 54 -22.21 15.71 -6.89
C ASP A 54 -21.02 15.06 -7.58
N THR A 55 -20.51 15.69 -8.64
CA THR A 55 -19.28 15.23 -9.33
C THR A 55 -18.09 15.21 -8.37
N LYS A 56 -17.93 16.24 -7.52
CA LYS A 56 -16.87 16.26 -6.50
C LYS A 56 -17.06 15.18 -5.44
N ILE A 57 -18.30 14.96 -4.99
CA ILE A 57 -18.62 13.89 -4.03
C ILE A 57 -18.26 12.52 -4.62
N ASP A 58 -18.58 12.28 -5.88
CA ASP A 58 -18.30 11.01 -6.54
C ASP A 58 -16.81 10.77 -6.74
N ILE A 59 -16.05 11.83 -7.09
CA ILE A 59 -14.58 11.78 -7.11
C ILE A 59 -14.04 11.45 -5.72
N VAL A 60 -14.53 12.11 -4.67
CA VAL A 60 -14.10 11.85 -3.29
C VAL A 60 -14.43 10.42 -2.85
N LYS A 61 -15.64 9.92 -3.16
CA LYS A 61 -16.05 8.53 -2.86
C LYS A 61 -15.20 7.51 -3.63
N GLY A 62 -14.89 7.79 -4.90
CA GLY A 62 -14.00 6.96 -5.72
C GLY A 62 -12.61 6.87 -5.11
N LEU A 63 -12.02 8.02 -4.77
CA LEU A 63 -10.72 8.10 -4.09
C LEU A 63 -10.72 7.39 -2.74
N GLN A 64 -11.78 7.54 -1.92
CA GLN A 64 -11.90 6.80 -0.65
C GLN A 64 -11.91 5.28 -0.87
N THR A 65 -12.65 4.80 -1.86
CA THR A 65 -12.74 3.38 -2.19
C THR A 65 -11.39 2.82 -2.65
N GLU A 66 -10.66 3.57 -3.48
CA GLU A 66 -9.30 3.22 -3.89
C GLU A 66 -8.34 3.17 -2.70
N ILE A 67 -8.40 4.15 -1.79
CA ILE A 67 -7.59 4.16 -0.57
C ILE A 67 -7.84 2.89 0.25
N TYR A 68 -9.10 2.49 0.46
CA TYR A 68 -9.41 1.26 1.20
C TYR A 68 -8.86 0.01 0.50
N LYS A 69 -9.01 -0.09 -0.83
CA LYS A 69 -8.51 -1.22 -1.63
C LYS A 69 -6.98 -1.33 -1.53
N TYR A 70 -6.26 -0.23 -1.75
CA TYR A 70 -4.80 -0.22 -1.71
C TYR A 70 -4.25 -0.44 -0.30
N THR A 71 -4.92 0.10 0.72
CA THR A 71 -4.57 -0.16 2.13
C THR A 71 -4.72 -1.65 2.46
N GLY A 72 -5.81 -2.28 2.03
CA GLY A 72 -6.02 -3.73 2.21
C GLY A 72 -4.95 -4.57 1.51
N LEU A 73 -4.60 -4.23 0.27
CA LEU A 73 -3.54 -4.92 -0.50
C LEU A 73 -2.16 -4.78 0.16
N ALA A 74 -1.83 -3.60 0.70
CA ALA A 74 -0.58 -3.34 1.39
C ALA A 74 -0.47 -4.19 2.68
N LEU A 75 -1.54 -4.28 3.46
CA LEU A 75 -1.59 -5.13 4.66
C LEU A 75 -1.42 -6.61 4.32
N LEU A 76 -2.15 -7.12 3.33
CA LEU A 76 -2.06 -8.51 2.90
C LEU A 76 -0.65 -8.88 2.41
N THR A 77 -0.05 -7.99 1.62
CA THR A 77 1.31 -8.17 1.10
C THR A 77 2.33 -8.17 2.23
N SER A 78 2.18 -7.29 3.22
CA SER A 78 3.05 -7.24 4.40
C SER A 78 2.99 -8.53 5.21
N ILE A 79 1.79 -9.04 5.47
CA ILE A 79 1.60 -10.33 6.18
C ILE A 79 2.24 -11.47 5.38
N THR A 80 2.00 -11.51 4.08
CA THR A 80 2.53 -12.55 3.19
C THR A 80 4.05 -12.53 3.16
N PHE A 81 4.64 -11.33 3.13
CA PHE A 81 6.09 -11.14 3.16
C PHE A 81 6.70 -11.68 4.46
N ILE A 82 6.15 -11.30 5.62
CA ILE A 82 6.60 -11.82 6.93
C ILE A 82 6.52 -13.34 6.96
N LEU A 83 5.38 -13.93 6.56
CA LEU A 83 5.21 -15.39 6.53
C LEU A 83 6.24 -16.06 5.63
N THR A 84 6.47 -15.51 4.44
CA THR A 84 7.45 -16.04 3.48
C THR A 84 8.87 -15.98 4.05
N THR A 85 9.26 -14.87 4.68
CA THR A 85 10.56 -14.73 5.36
C THR A 85 10.72 -15.80 6.44
N LEU A 86 9.70 -16.00 7.29
CA LEU A 86 9.74 -16.99 8.37
C LEU A 86 9.81 -18.43 7.83
N THR A 87 9.03 -18.76 6.81
CA THR A 87 9.08 -20.08 6.15
C THR A 87 10.43 -20.32 5.50
N PHE A 88 11.00 -19.33 4.82
CA PHE A 88 12.33 -19.42 4.24
C PHE A 88 13.40 -19.70 5.30
N ILE A 89 13.28 -19.07 6.48
CA ILE A 89 14.19 -19.33 7.60
C ILE A 89 14.07 -20.77 8.10
N GLN A 90 12.85 -21.27 8.25
CA GLN A 90 12.62 -22.66 8.66
C GLN A 90 13.21 -23.66 7.66
N ILE A 91 12.99 -23.43 6.36
CA ILE A 91 13.55 -24.26 5.28
C ILE A 91 15.07 -24.24 5.35
N TYR A 92 15.70 -23.07 5.51
CA TYR A 92 17.15 -22.98 5.66
C TYR A 92 17.67 -23.84 6.82
N PHE A 93 17.07 -23.75 8.01
CA PHE A 93 17.53 -24.51 9.17
C PHE A 93 17.35 -26.01 8.97
N LYS A 94 16.26 -26.43 8.30
CA LYS A 94 16.01 -27.84 7.98
C LYS A 94 16.98 -28.36 6.92
N SER A 95 17.17 -27.65 5.81
CA SER A 95 18.03 -28.07 4.70
C SER A 95 19.51 -28.11 5.07
N PHE A 96 19.98 -27.22 5.95
CA PHE A 96 21.39 -27.12 6.35
C PHE A 96 21.65 -27.60 7.79
N GLN A 97 20.70 -28.34 8.38
CA GLN A 97 20.70 -28.74 9.79
C GLN A 97 22.06 -29.31 10.24
N PHE A 98 22.54 -30.35 9.54
CA PHE A 98 23.80 -31.02 9.84
C PHE A 98 25.03 -30.13 9.62
N GLN A 99 25.06 -29.33 8.55
CA GLN A 99 26.19 -28.42 8.27
C GLN A 99 26.31 -27.32 9.33
N ILE A 100 25.18 -26.77 9.76
CA ILE A 100 25.12 -25.77 10.84
C ILE A 100 25.67 -26.38 12.13
N PHE A 101 25.22 -27.61 12.48
CA PHE A 101 25.72 -28.31 13.67
C PHE A 101 27.22 -28.58 13.59
N LEU A 102 27.72 -29.11 12.46
CA LEU A 102 29.14 -29.42 12.28
C LEU A 102 30.02 -28.17 12.44
N LYS A 103 29.67 -27.07 11.76
CA LYS A 103 30.37 -25.78 11.89
C LYS A 103 30.34 -25.28 13.33
N ARG A 104 29.21 -25.44 14.03
CA ARG A 104 29.09 -25.03 15.43
C ARG A 104 30.02 -25.83 16.35
N THR A 105 30.10 -27.14 16.16
CA THR A 105 30.99 -28.03 16.93
C THR A 105 32.47 -27.77 16.63
N MET A 106 32.79 -27.36 15.40
CA MET A 106 34.13 -26.90 15.02
C MET A 106 34.50 -25.50 15.57
N GLY A 107 33.63 -24.86 16.36
CA GLY A 107 33.90 -23.57 17.00
C GLY A 107 33.64 -22.35 16.11
N TYR A 108 32.97 -22.50 14.96
CA TYR A 108 32.62 -21.34 14.13
C TYR A 108 31.64 -20.41 14.88
N SER A 109 31.87 -19.11 14.72
CA SER A 109 30.98 -18.09 15.26
C SER A 109 29.62 -18.12 14.57
N TYR A 110 28.59 -17.65 15.28
CA TYR A 110 27.22 -17.60 14.75
C TYR A 110 27.13 -16.81 13.44
N TRP A 111 27.81 -15.66 13.39
CA TRP A 111 27.91 -14.85 12.18
C TRP A 111 28.54 -15.62 11.01
N SER A 112 29.63 -16.36 11.25
CA SER A 112 30.29 -17.11 10.18
C SER A 112 29.41 -18.20 9.57
N ILE A 113 28.48 -18.76 10.35
CA ILE A 113 27.55 -19.81 9.90
C ILE A 113 26.42 -19.20 9.07
N HIS A 114 25.83 -18.10 9.54
CA HIS A 114 24.57 -17.56 9.00
C HIS A 114 24.74 -16.31 8.12
N LYS A 115 25.94 -15.72 7.98
CA LYS A 115 26.17 -14.43 7.29
C LYS A 115 25.50 -14.34 5.93
N TRP A 116 25.58 -15.38 5.10
CA TRP A 116 25.06 -15.35 3.74
C TRP A 116 23.53 -15.29 3.70
N MET A 117 22.89 -16.00 4.63
CA MET A 117 21.45 -15.98 4.77
C MET A 117 20.97 -14.64 5.33
N VAL A 118 21.65 -14.11 6.34
CA VAL A 118 21.33 -12.78 6.89
C VAL A 118 21.51 -11.70 5.83
N LEU A 119 22.62 -11.74 5.08
CA LEU A 119 22.86 -10.82 3.96
C LEU A 119 21.78 -10.92 2.88
N PHE A 120 21.32 -12.14 2.55
CA PHE A 120 20.22 -12.32 1.61
C PHE A 120 18.93 -11.66 2.10
N ILE A 121 18.52 -11.90 3.35
CA ILE A 121 17.32 -11.28 3.94
C ILE A 121 17.44 -9.76 3.96
N VAL A 122 18.59 -9.23 4.38
CA VAL A 122 18.86 -7.78 4.40
C VAL A 122 18.82 -7.20 2.99
N SER A 123 19.39 -7.88 1.99
CA SER A 123 19.36 -7.41 0.60
C SER A 123 17.94 -7.32 0.03
N LEU A 124 17.06 -8.27 0.36
CA LEU A 124 15.65 -8.23 -0.03
C LEU A 124 14.92 -7.05 0.62
N HIS A 125 15.21 -6.76 1.89
CA HIS A 125 14.64 -5.62 2.60
C HIS A 125 15.11 -4.29 2.04
N ILE A 126 16.41 -4.17 1.72
CA ILE A 126 16.96 -2.98 1.07
C ILE A 126 16.29 -2.79 -0.30
N PHE A 127 16.19 -3.86 -1.10
CA PHE A 127 15.53 -3.82 -2.39
C PHE A 127 14.07 -3.34 -2.26
N MET A 128 13.28 -3.93 -1.36
CA MET A 128 11.91 -3.48 -1.07
C MET A 128 11.85 -2.02 -0.60
N GLY A 129 12.75 -1.61 0.29
CA GLY A 129 12.81 -0.23 0.79
C GLY A 129 13.13 0.77 -0.32
N THR A 130 14.02 0.44 -1.25
CA THR A 130 14.36 1.33 -2.38
C THR A 130 13.17 1.57 -3.32
N LEU A 131 12.26 0.61 -3.47
CA LEU A 131 11.04 0.77 -4.27
C LEU A 131 10.06 1.78 -3.66
N LEU A 132 10.14 2.04 -2.35
CA LEU A 132 9.26 2.99 -1.65
C LEU A 132 9.77 4.44 -1.67
N LEU A 133 11.07 4.65 -1.92
CA LEU A 133 11.70 5.98 -1.91
C LEU A 133 11.08 6.99 -2.91
N PRO A 134 10.69 6.62 -4.15
CA PRO A 134 10.13 7.56 -5.12
C PRO A 134 8.78 8.15 -4.71
N SER A 135 8.06 7.53 -3.77
CA SER A 135 6.73 7.98 -3.36
C SER A 135 6.74 9.28 -2.54
N HIS A 136 7.89 9.64 -1.95
CA HIS A 136 8.08 10.78 -1.03
C HIS A 136 7.02 10.89 0.10
N ASN A 137 6.27 9.83 0.38
CA ASN A 137 5.22 9.83 1.38
C ASN A 137 5.80 9.42 2.74
N THR A 138 6.01 10.40 3.61
CA THR A 138 6.59 10.22 4.95
C THR A 138 5.77 9.26 5.82
N ILE A 139 4.44 9.27 5.69
CA ILE A 139 3.55 8.36 6.42
C ILE A 139 3.79 6.92 5.97
N ALA A 140 3.83 6.69 4.65
CA ALA A 140 4.07 5.35 4.10
C ALA A 140 5.43 4.78 4.53
N ILE A 141 6.48 5.62 4.53
CA ILE A 141 7.81 5.25 5.01
C ILE A 141 7.79 4.89 6.50
N SER A 142 7.09 5.66 7.34
CA SER A 142 6.96 5.39 8.77
C SER A 142 6.24 4.07 9.06
N VAL A 143 5.18 3.77 8.29
CA VAL A 143 4.44 2.51 8.41
C VAL A 143 5.34 1.33 8.00
N PHE A 144 6.05 1.45 6.88
CA PHE A 144 6.99 0.42 6.43
C PHE A 144 8.06 0.13 7.48
N MET A 145 8.70 1.18 8.04
CA MET A 145 9.70 1.03 9.10
C MET A 145 9.15 0.30 10.33
N SER A 146 7.90 0.56 10.70
CA SER A 146 7.24 -0.11 11.83
C SER A 146 7.01 -1.60 11.56
N ILE A 147 6.58 -1.94 10.34
CA ILE A 147 6.38 -3.33 9.92
C ILE A 147 7.72 -4.07 9.86
N THR A 148 8.74 -3.47 9.24
CA THR A 148 10.10 -4.02 9.20
C THR A 148 10.66 -4.26 10.59
N PHE A 149 10.40 -3.37 11.55
CA PHE A 149 10.82 -3.56 12.93
C PHE A 149 10.19 -4.81 13.57
N ILE A 150 8.88 -5.01 13.40
CA ILE A 150 8.16 -6.20 13.89
C ILE A 150 8.71 -7.48 13.21
N GLU A 151 8.99 -7.41 11.92
CA GLU A 151 9.57 -8.52 11.18
C GLU A 151 10.96 -8.89 11.70
N VAL A 152 11.84 -7.90 11.91
CA VAL A 152 13.18 -8.13 12.48
C VAL A 152 13.10 -8.82 13.83
N LEU A 153 12.21 -8.40 14.73
CA LEU A 153 12.00 -9.08 16.01
C LEU A 153 11.56 -10.54 15.82
N SER A 154 10.64 -10.79 14.90
CA SER A 154 10.14 -12.13 14.58
C SER A 154 11.22 -13.03 13.98
N VAL A 155 12.07 -12.48 13.10
CA VAL A 155 13.23 -13.14 12.51
C VAL A 155 14.23 -13.51 13.59
N VAL A 156 14.63 -12.56 14.45
CA VAL A 156 15.59 -12.81 15.54
C VAL A 156 15.09 -13.91 16.46
N TYR A 157 13.83 -13.82 16.89
CA TYR A 157 13.21 -14.85 17.72
C TYR A 157 13.24 -16.24 17.05
N THR A 158 12.85 -16.31 15.77
CA THR A 158 12.81 -17.57 15.02
C THR A 158 14.20 -18.18 14.83
N PHE A 159 15.20 -17.35 14.52
CA PHE A 159 16.60 -17.79 14.43
C PHE A 159 17.12 -18.35 15.76
N MET A 160 16.82 -17.68 16.88
CA MET A 160 17.23 -18.16 18.22
C MET A 160 16.56 -19.50 18.55
N LYS A 161 15.25 -19.61 18.28
CA LYS A 161 14.47 -20.83 18.50
C LYS A 161 15.02 -22.00 17.67
N LEU A 162 15.13 -21.83 16.35
CA LEU A 162 15.58 -22.89 15.44
C LEU A 162 17.02 -23.31 15.68
N ASN A 163 17.89 -22.39 16.08
CA ASN A 163 19.27 -22.73 16.42
C ASN A 163 19.34 -23.62 17.67
N ARG A 164 18.51 -23.36 18.70
CA ARG A 164 18.40 -24.23 19.89
C ARG A 164 17.82 -25.60 19.52
N GLU A 165 16.77 -25.61 18.70
CA GLU A 165 16.13 -26.85 18.25
C GLU A 165 17.09 -27.71 17.43
N ASN A 166 17.86 -27.11 16.50
CA ASN A 166 18.83 -27.83 15.69
C ASN A 166 19.88 -28.56 16.55
N VAL A 167 20.50 -27.86 17.52
CA VAL A 167 21.47 -28.49 18.44
C VAL A 167 20.83 -29.65 19.19
N ASN A 168 19.61 -29.48 19.70
CA ASN A 168 18.90 -30.54 20.42
C ASN A 168 18.54 -31.74 19.53
N LEU A 169 18.13 -31.51 18.29
CA LEU A 169 17.74 -32.58 17.35
C LEU A 169 18.94 -33.43 16.94
N VAL A 170 20.06 -32.80 16.61
CA VAL A 170 21.29 -33.52 16.23
C VAL A 170 21.88 -34.27 17.42
N LEU A 171 21.91 -33.67 18.62
CA LEU A 171 22.38 -34.35 19.84
C LEU A 171 21.52 -35.56 20.24
N LYS A 172 20.20 -35.49 20.01
CA LYS A 172 19.28 -36.59 20.28
C LYS A 172 19.31 -37.70 19.21
N GLY A 173 20.13 -37.54 18.16
CA GLY A 173 20.26 -38.53 17.09
C GLY A 173 18.94 -38.85 16.40
N LYS A 174 18.00 -37.89 16.37
CA LYS A 174 16.69 -38.12 15.75
C LYS A 174 16.95 -38.31 14.25
N LYS A 175 16.79 -39.55 13.77
CA LYS A 175 16.79 -39.87 12.35
C LYS A 175 15.64 -39.12 11.72
N ASP A 176 15.93 -38.38 10.65
CA ASP A 176 14.90 -37.88 9.76
C ASP A 176 14.16 -39.12 9.20
N ASP A 177 12.87 -39.22 9.49
CA ASP A 177 11.95 -40.15 8.82
C ASP A 177 11.62 -39.63 7.42
#